data_AF-A0A449G9U9-F1
#
_entry.id   AF-A0A449G9U9-F1
#
_cell.length_a   1.000
_cell.length_b   1.000
_cell.length_c   1.000
_cell.angle_alpha   90.00
_cell.angle_beta   90.00
_cell.angle_gamma   90.00
#
_symmetry.space_group_name_H-M   'P 1'
#
loop_
_entity.id
_entity.type
_entity.pdbx_description
1 polymer ?
#
loop_
_entity_poly.entity_id
_entity_poly.type
_entity_poly.pdbx_seq_one_letter_code
_entity_poly.pdbx_strand_id
1 'polypeptide(L)'
;MLRIGLTGGMGAGKSTVARILADLGAVIVDSDVIAREVVAPGTEGLAALVAAFGSDILAADGSLDRPALAAKAFADDAARAKLNSITHPLVGKRTAELIGAAPAEAIVVQDIPLLVENGLAPLMNLVLVVDVPAETRIRRLVEFRGVAEADARARIAAQATDEQRRAVADVLLDNSGPEGAVEQVVRELWERRLVPFERNLRAATPAAPGTPELRVDAERQAQAQRLVARLAVAGGAAAARIEHVGPTAVPDLPARDLLELQIVVADAAAATGLRDALGAAGFPAMSGEGSGALRAAAWYGSADPGRPAVVAVRVEGTPEQRFASALGEWLRADAALREEYLDVARKAEAEAAGSAGAAAGAAFDAVLHPWLAEVAERLLGTV
;
A
#
# COMPACT_ATOMS: atom_id res chain seq x y z
N MET A 1 -12.66 -9.04 0.51
CA MET A 1 -12.57 -7.95 1.51
C MET A 1 -11.39 -7.06 1.19
N LEU A 2 -11.60 -5.74 1.17
CA LEU A 2 -10.54 -4.74 1.00
C LEU A 2 -9.96 -4.37 2.36
N ARG A 3 -8.64 -4.43 2.51
CA ARG A 3 -7.93 -4.07 3.76
C ARG A 3 -7.20 -2.73 3.59
N ILE A 4 -7.62 -1.76 4.39
CA ILE A 4 -7.06 -0.42 4.42
C ILE A 4 -6.31 -0.21 5.73
N GLY A 5 -5.08 0.30 5.66
CA GLY A 5 -4.38 0.80 6.84
C GLY A 5 -4.66 2.29 7.02
N LEU A 6 -5.12 2.70 8.21
CA LEU A 6 -5.32 4.10 8.56
C LEU A 6 -4.30 4.49 9.63
N THR A 7 -3.52 5.54 9.35
CA THR A 7 -2.53 6.05 10.29
C THR A 7 -2.40 7.58 10.22
N GLY A 8 -1.60 8.15 11.11
CA GLY A 8 -1.37 9.59 11.20
C GLY A 8 -0.69 9.94 12.52
N GLY A 9 0.08 11.03 12.53
CA GLY A 9 0.76 11.50 13.72
C GLY A 9 -0.21 11.81 14.86
N MET A 10 0.26 11.73 16.11
CA MET A 10 -0.56 12.12 17.27
C MET A 10 -1.09 13.55 17.08
N GLY A 11 -2.39 13.76 17.29
CA GLY A 11 -3.05 15.05 17.04
C GLY A 11 -3.51 15.31 15.60
N ALA A 12 -3.27 14.39 14.66
CA ALA A 12 -3.68 14.55 13.25
C ALA A 12 -5.20 14.40 13.01
N GLY A 13 -5.95 13.82 13.95
CA GLY A 13 -7.40 13.63 13.81
C GLY A 13 -7.81 12.33 13.11
N LYS A 14 -6.99 11.29 13.22
CA LYS A 14 -7.26 9.94 12.72
C LYS A 14 -8.63 9.38 13.15
N SER A 15 -9.02 9.60 14.41
CA SER A 15 -10.34 9.19 14.92
C SER A 15 -11.50 9.87 14.21
N THR A 16 -11.33 11.10 13.72
CA THR A 16 -12.35 11.80 12.93
C THR A 16 -12.54 11.09 11.59
N VAL A 17 -11.46 10.76 10.89
CA VAL A 17 -11.50 10.02 9.62
C VAL A 17 -12.06 8.61 9.82
N ALA A 18 -11.64 7.90 10.86
CA ALA A 18 -12.15 6.57 11.19
C ALA A 18 -13.68 6.59 11.43
N ARG A 19 -14.19 7.59 12.15
CA ARG A 19 -15.63 7.78 12.37
C ARG A 19 -16.38 8.01 11.05
N ILE A 20 -15.89 8.91 10.20
CA ILE A 20 -16.54 9.19 8.90
C ILE A 20 -16.59 7.92 8.05
N LEU A 21 -15.51 7.14 8.01
CA LEU A 21 -15.47 5.87 7.29
C LEU A 21 -16.45 4.84 7.89
N ALA A 22 -16.56 4.77 9.22
CA ALA A 22 -17.55 3.92 9.88
C ALA A 22 -18.99 4.32 9.51
N ASP A 23 -19.30 5.62 9.49
CA ASP A 23 -20.61 6.16 9.09
C ASP A 23 -20.94 5.84 7.63
N LEU A 24 -19.92 5.65 6.79
CA LEU A 24 -20.05 5.22 5.39
C LEU A 24 -20.16 3.69 5.22
N GLY A 25 -20.02 2.92 6.30
CA GLY A 25 -20.17 1.47 6.31
C GLY A 25 -18.86 0.67 6.41
N ALA A 26 -17.72 1.32 6.67
CA ALA A 26 -16.46 0.61 6.91
C ALA A 26 -16.49 -0.16 8.23
N VAL A 27 -15.87 -1.34 8.25
CA VAL A 27 -15.60 -2.06 9.50
C VAL A 27 -14.29 -1.52 10.07
N ILE A 28 -14.36 -0.87 11.23
CA ILE A 28 -13.18 -0.33 11.91
C ILE A 28 -12.58 -1.38 12.84
N VAL A 29 -11.30 -1.67 12.65
CA VAL A 29 -10.50 -2.53 13.52
C VAL A 29 -9.46 -1.65 14.18
N ASP A 30 -9.72 -1.23 15.42
CA ASP A 30 -8.86 -0.31 16.17
C ASP A 30 -7.82 -1.07 17.00
N SER A 31 -6.55 -0.89 16.65
CA SER A 31 -5.43 -1.56 17.30
C SER A 31 -5.27 -1.17 18.77
N ASP A 32 -5.56 0.09 19.12
CA ASP A 32 -5.49 0.55 20.50
C ASP A 32 -6.61 -0.11 21.32
N VAL A 33 -7.84 -0.19 20.79
CA VAL A 33 -8.95 -0.87 21.47
C VAL A 33 -8.61 -2.35 21.69
N ILE A 34 -8.14 -3.04 20.66
CA ILE A 34 -7.76 -4.46 20.74
C ILE A 34 -6.66 -4.68 21.78
N ALA A 35 -5.63 -3.81 21.81
CA ALA A 35 -4.57 -3.87 22.80
C ALA A 35 -5.08 -3.67 24.24
N ARG A 36 -6.26 -3.09 24.45
CA ARG A 36 -6.94 -3.04 25.76
C ARG A 36 -7.76 -4.28 26.03
N GLU A 37 -8.49 -4.79 25.04
CA GLU A 37 -9.35 -5.97 25.15
C GLU A 37 -8.54 -7.21 25.56
N VAL A 38 -7.40 -7.45 24.90
CA VAL A 38 -6.61 -8.68 25.09
C VAL A 38 -5.91 -8.77 26.45
N VAL A 39 -5.94 -7.69 27.25
CA VAL A 39 -5.40 -7.61 28.62
C VAL A 39 -6.45 -7.16 29.63
N ALA A 40 -7.74 -7.28 29.29
CA ALA A 40 -8.83 -7.01 30.21
C ALA A 40 -8.86 -8.03 31.37
N PRO A 41 -9.49 -7.72 32.51
CA PRO A 41 -9.69 -8.67 33.60
C PRO A 41 -10.22 -10.02 33.12
N GLY A 42 -9.62 -11.11 33.57
CA GLY A 42 -10.01 -12.48 33.22
C GLY A 42 -9.45 -13.02 31.90
N THR A 43 -8.65 -12.25 31.17
CA THR A 43 -8.02 -12.71 29.92
C THR A 43 -6.70 -13.44 30.16
N GLU A 44 -6.32 -14.30 29.21
CA GLU A 44 -5.01 -14.96 29.19
C GLU A 44 -3.85 -13.95 29.09
N GLY A 45 -4.06 -12.83 28.39
CA GLY A 45 -3.06 -11.79 28.24
C GLY A 45 -2.74 -11.08 29.55
N LEU A 46 -3.76 -10.72 30.34
CA LEU A 46 -3.51 -10.11 31.65
C LEU A 46 -2.77 -11.08 32.59
N ALA A 47 -3.18 -12.35 32.62
CA ALA A 47 -2.51 -13.37 33.44
C ALA A 47 -1.02 -13.55 33.04
N ALA A 48 -0.73 -13.58 31.73
CA ALA A 48 0.63 -13.66 31.22
C ALA A 48 1.48 -12.43 31.58
N LEU A 49 0.89 -11.23 31.55
CA LEU A 49 1.57 -10.00 31.97
C LEU A 49 1.87 -10.01 33.47
N VAL A 50 0.91 -10.43 34.31
CA VAL A 50 1.13 -10.55 35.76
C VAL A 50 2.24 -11.55 36.07
N ALA A 51 2.27 -12.68 35.36
CA ALA A 51 3.34 -13.67 35.52
C ALA A 51 4.72 -13.13 35.11
N ALA A 52 4.79 -12.23 34.12
CA ALA A 52 6.05 -11.68 33.62
C ALA A 52 6.54 -10.43 34.39
N PHE A 53 5.62 -9.57 34.84
CA PHE A 53 5.95 -8.26 35.41
C PHE A 53 5.57 -8.11 36.88
N GLY A 54 4.89 -9.09 37.48
CA GLY A 54 4.44 -9.06 38.87
C GLY A 54 3.01 -8.54 39.02
N SER A 55 2.41 -8.78 40.19
CA SER A 55 1.01 -8.41 40.50
C SER A 55 0.80 -6.92 40.81
N ASP A 56 1.88 -6.17 41.00
CA ASP A 56 1.87 -4.72 41.21
C ASP A 56 1.57 -3.91 39.93
N ILE A 57 1.38 -4.60 38.79
CA ILE A 57 0.77 -4.00 37.60
C ILE A 57 -0.77 -4.03 37.64
N LEU A 58 -1.38 -4.50 38.73
CA LEU A 58 -2.83 -4.55 38.90
C LEU A 58 -3.32 -3.40 39.78
N ALA A 59 -4.42 -2.79 39.35
CA ALA A 59 -5.21 -1.90 40.18
C ALA A 59 -6.03 -2.69 41.22
N ALA A 60 -6.61 -1.98 42.19
CA ALA A 60 -7.37 -2.59 43.28
C ALA A 60 -8.61 -3.39 42.81
N ASP A 61 -9.15 -3.08 41.63
CA ASP A 61 -10.28 -3.79 41.02
C ASP A 61 -9.86 -4.99 40.16
N GLY A 62 -8.55 -5.31 40.11
CA GLY A 62 -7.99 -6.39 39.31
C GLY A 62 -7.78 -6.03 37.84
N SER A 63 -8.03 -4.79 37.44
CA SER A 63 -7.68 -4.29 36.10
C SER A 63 -6.20 -3.94 35.98
N LEU A 64 -5.71 -3.81 34.74
CA LEU A 64 -4.33 -3.44 34.48
C LEU A 64 -4.06 -1.96 34.81
N ASP A 65 -3.14 -1.72 35.74
CA ASP A 65 -2.51 -0.42 35.95
C ASP A 65 -1.48 -0.18 34.83
N ARG A 66 -1.92 0.56 33.80
CA ARG A 66 -1.11 0.88 32.62
C ARG A 66 0.13 1.72 32.96
N PRO A 67 0.05 2.79 33.79
CA PRO A 67 1.23 3.48 34.29
C PRO A 67 2.25 2.55 34.95
N ALA A 68 1.81 1.66 35.84
CA ALA A 68 2.69 0.71 36.52
C ALA A 68 3.35 -0.26 35.54
N LEU A 69 2.57 -0.82 34.60
CA LEU A 69 3.13 -1.66 33.53
C LEU A 69 4.12 -0.88 32.66
N ALA A 70 3.80 0.34 32.25
CA ALA A 70 4.66 1.16 31.41
C ALA A 70 6.00 1.47 32.08
N ALA A 71 5.99 1.80 33.38
CA ALA A 71 7.20 2.05 34.16
C ALA A 71 8.15 0.84 34.17
N LYS A 72 7.61 -0.38 34.13
CA LYS A 72 8.39 -1.62 34.08
C LYS A 72 8.80 -2.01 32.66
N ALA A 73 7.83 -2.01 31.75
CA ALA A 73 8.01 -2.51 30.39
C ALA A 73 8.87 -1.58 29.52
N PHE A 74 8.99 -0.31 29.87
CA PHE A 74 9.85 0.65 29.17
C PHE A 74 11.09 1.05 29.98
N ALA A 75 11.45 0.30 31.02
CA ALA A 75 12.68 0.50 31.77
C ALA A 75 13.93 0.12 30.95
N ASP A 76 13.83 -0.92 30.13
CA ASP A 76 14.87 -1.39 29.22
C ASP A 76 14.31 -2.14 28.01
N ASP A 77 15.17 -2.43 27.03
CA ASP A 77 14.79 -3.10 25.79
C ASP A 77 14.35 -4.55 25.99
N ALA A 78 14.87 -5.24 27.00
CA ALA A 78 14.52 -6.64 27.28
C ALA A 78 13.10 -6.74 27.85
N ALA A 79 12.74 -5.85 28.77
CA ALA A 79 11.39 -5.72 29.32
C ALA A 79 10.39 -5.33 28.21
N ARG A 80 10.76 -4.41 27.32
CA ARG A 80 9.93 -4.01 26.17
C ARG A 80 9.72 -5.18 25.22
N ALA A 81 10.77 -5.91 24.89
CA ALA A 81 10.68 -7.11 24.05
C ALA A 81 9.79 -8.18 24.72
N LYS A 82 9.89 -8.35 26.04
CA LYS A 82 9.05 -9.28 26.79
C LYS A 82 7.57 -8.90 26.72
N LEU A 83 7.23 -7.62 26.95
CA LEU A 83 5.87 -7.10 26.80
C LEU A 83 5.33 -7.43 25.40
N ASN A 84 6.08 -7.04 24.36
CA ASN A 84 5.69 -7.22 22.97
C ASN A 84 5.50 -8.70 22.61
N SER A 85 6.35 -9.59 23.13
CA SER A 85 6.24 -11.04 22.88
C SER A 85 4.95 -11.66 23.43
N ILE A 86 4.35 -11.05 24.46
CA ILE A 86 3.08 -11.47 25.06
C ILE A 86 1.91 -10.82 24.31
N THR A 87 1.98 -9.51 24.08
CA THR A 87 0.83 -8.75 23.56
C THR A 87 0.65 -8.91 22.05
N HIS A 88 1.71 -8.89 21.25
CA HIS A 88 1.59 -8.91 19.78
C HIS A 88 0.85 -10.14 19.24
N PRO A 89 1.12 -11.38 19.70
CA PRO A 89 0.37 -12.54 19.22
C PRO A 89 -1.13 -12.47 19.54
N LEU A 90 -1.48 -11.97 20.73
CA LEU A 90 -2.88 -11.84 21.16
C LEU A 90 -3.61 -10.77 20.36
N VAL A 91 -2.97 -9.62 20.15
CA VAL A 91 -3.50 -8.55 19.28
C VAL A 91 -3.69 -9.07 17.86
N GLY A 92 -2.70 -9.79 17.31
CA GLY A 92 -2.79 -10.38 15.97
C GLY A 92 -3.94 -11.37 15.83
N LYS A 93 -4.11 -12.26 16.81
CA LYS A 93 -5.23 -13.22 16.86
C LYS A 93 -6.58 -12.50 16.89
N ARG A 94 -6.74 -11.53 17.78
CA ARG A 94 -8.00 -10.77 17.92
C ARG A 94 -8.31 -9.96 16.67
N THR A 95 -7.31 -9.33 16.05
CA THR A 95 -7.44 -8.67 14.75
C THR A 95 -7.91 -9.64 13.67
N ALA A 96 -7.33 -10.83 13.59
CA ALA A 96 -7.74 -11.85 12.63
C ALA A 96 -9.18 -12.33 12.85
N GLU A 97 -9.61 -12.50 14.11
CA GLU A 97 -11.00 -12.83 14.45
C GLU A 97 -11.98 -11.75 13.99
N LEU A 98 -11.68 -10.47 14.26
CA LEU A 98 -12.53 -9.35 13.86
C LEU A 98 -12.63 -9.21 12.33
N ILE A 99 -11.49 -9.40 11.63
CA ILE A 99 -11.47 -9.41 10.17
C ILE A 99 -12.27 -10.60 9.63
N GLY A 100 -12.10 -11.80 10.21
CA GLY A 100 -12.79 -13.01 9.78
C GLY A 100 -14.30 -13.00 10.05
N ALA A 101 -14.76 -12.20 11.02
CA ALA A 101 -16.18 -12.02 11.33
C ALA A 101 -16.86 -10.96 10.46
N ALA A 102 -16.11 -10.13 9.73
CA ALA A 102 -16.67 -9.09 8.88
C ALA A 102 -17.23 -9.67 7.56
N PRO A 103 -18.26 -9.03 6.96
CA PRO A 103 -18.83 -9.46 5.68
C PRO A 103 -17.79 -9.58 4.56
N ALA A 104 -18.01 -10.46 3.59
CA ALA A 104 -17.07 -10.70 2.50
C ALA A 104 -16.83 -9.45 1.62
N GLU A 105 -17.85 -8.61 1.52
CA GLU A 105 -17.89 -7.31 0.84
C GLU A 105 -17.43 -6.13 1.71
N ALA A 106 -16.96 -6.38 2.93
CA ALA A 106 -16.55 -5.31 3.83
C ALA A 106 -15.27 -4.62 3.34
N ILE A 107 -15.27 -3.30 3.49
CA ILE A 107 -14.06 -2.48 3.52
C ILE A 107 -13.62 -2.41 4.97
N VAL A 108 -12.51 -3.09 5.28
CA VAL A 108 -11.95 -3.13 6.63
C VAL A 108 -10.88 -2.06 6.75
N VAL A 109 -11.07 -1.13 7.68
CA VAL A 109 -10.10 -0.09 8.02
C VAL A 109 -9.43 -0.47 9.32
N GLN A 110 -8.16 -0.84 9.24
CA GLN A 110 -7.32 -1.09 10.40
C GLN A 110 -6.70 0.23 10.84
N ASP A 111 -7.21 0.78 11.95
CA ASP A 111 -6.61 1.94 12.59
C ASP A 111 -5.37 1.48 13.39
N ILE A 112 -4.19 1.83 12.85
CA ILE A 112 -2.88 1.40 13.37
C ILE A 112 -2.00 2.64 13.58
N PRO A 113 -1.87 3.16 14.81
CA PRO A 113 -1.05 4.33 15.11
C PRO A 113 0.42 4.15 14.73
N LEU A 114 0.97 2.95 14.88
CA LEU A 114 2.36 2.60 14.61
C LEU A 114 2.56 1.86 13.27
N LEU A 115 1.70 2.14 12.28
CA LEU A 115 1.72 1.45 10.98
C LEU A 115 3.06 1.62 10.27
N VAL A 116 3.61 2.83 10.33
CA VAL A 116 4.85 3.19 9.63
C VAL A 116 6.06 2.67 10.39
N GLU A 117 6.06 2.90 11.71
CA GLU A 117 7.11 2.50 12.64
C GLU A 117 7.34 0.98 12.63
N ASN A 118 6.27 0.21 12.48
CA ASN A 118 6.33 -1.26 12.44
C ASN A 118 6.42 -1.83 11.01
N GLY A 119 6.54 -0.99 9.97
CA GLY A 119 6.68 -1.45 8.59
C GLY A 119 5.47 -2.23 8.06
N LEU A 120 4.25 -1.90 8.53
CA LEU A 120 3.04 -2.67 8.23
C LEU A 120 2.32 -2.23 6.94
N ALA A 121 2.74 -1.11 6.33
CA ALA A 121 2.15 -0.59 5.10
C ALA A 121 2.03 -1.64 3.96
N PRO A 122 3.05 -2.47 3.68
CA PRO A 122 2.96 -3.47 2.61
C PRO A 122 1.94 -4.59 2.84
N LEU A 123 1.44 -4.77 4.07
CA LEU A 123 0.42 -5.76 4.41
C LEU A 123 -1.00 -5.27 4.06
N MET A 124 -1.15 -4.01 3.66
CA MET A 124 -2.44 -3.38 3.35
C MET A 124 -2.62 -3.28 1.84
N ASN A 125 -3.86 -3.41 1.36
CA ASN A 125 -4.18 -3.14 -0.04
C ASN A 125 -4.01 -1.64 -0.35
N LEU A 126 -4.31 -0.78 0.63
CA LEU A 126 -4.23 0.68 0.52
C LEU A 126 -3.91 1.30 1.89
N VAL A 127 -3.04 2.30 1.92
CA VAL A 127 -2.69 3.06 3.14
C VAL A 127 -3.21 4.49 3.06
N LEU A 128 -4.06 4.86 4.02
CA LEU A 128 -4.53 6.21 4.29
C LEU A 128 -3.68 6.85 5.40
N VAL A 129 -3.10 7.99 5.10
CA VAL A 129 -2.39 8.81 6.09
C VAL A 129 -3.14 10.11 6.29
N VAL A 130 -3.54 10.39 7.54
CA VAL A 130 -4.05 11.71 7.93
C VAL A 130 -2.86 12.62 8.19
N ASP A 131 -2.65 13.57 7.28
CA ASP A 131 -1.50 14.48 7.31
C ASP A 131 -1.92 15.84 7.89
N VAL A 132 -1.13 16.31 8.86
CA VAL A 132 -1.31 17.60 9.54
C VAL A 132 0.06 18.09 10.00
N PRO A 133 0.44 19.35 9.70
CA PRO A 133 1.71 19.91 10.15
C PRO A 133 1.93 19.76 11.66
N ALA A 134 3.16 19.43 12.07
CA ALA A 134 3.51 19.16 13.46
C ALA A 134 3.06 20.26 14.44
N GLU A 135 3.25 21.54 14.11
CA GLU A 135 2.83 22.66 14.97
C GLU A 135 1.31 22.73 15.16
N THR A 136 0.52 22.37 14.13
CA THR A 136 -0.94 22.26 14.28
C THR A 136 -1.33 21.09 15.18
N ARG A 137 -0.62 19.97 15.09
CA ARG A 137 -0.83 18.81 15.97
C ARG A 137 -0.50 19.14 17.42
N ILE A 138 0.61 19.84 17.67
CA ILE A 138 1.02 20.31 19.01
C ILE A 138 -0.06 21.21 19.59
N ARG A 139 -0.49 22.24 18.85
CA ARG A 139 -1.57 23.14 19.28
C ARG A 139 -2.83 22.36 19.69
N ARG A 140 -3.27 21.42 18.86
CA ARG A 140 -4.45 20.58 19.15
C ARG A 140 -4.29 19.75 20.43
N LEU A 141 -3.10 19.21 20.68
CA LEU A 141 -2.82 18.42 21.88
C LEU A 141 -2.83 19.29 23.15
N VAL A 142 -2.29 20.51 23.06
CA VAL A 142 -2.29 21.46 24.17
C VAL A 142 -3.71 21.94 24.47
N GLU A 143 -4.39 22.50 23.46
CA GLU A 143 -5.68 23.18 23.64
C GLU A 143 -6.82 22.21 23.97
N PHE A 144 -6.91 21.08 23.28
CA PHE A 144 -8.08 20.19 23.39
C PHE A 144 -7.83 18.95 24.24
N ARG A 145 -6.56 18.60 24.52
CA ARG A 145 -6.23 17.41 25.34
C ARG A 145 -5.45 17.74 26.61
N GLY A 146 -5.12 19.01 26.86
CA GLY A 146 -4.43 19.45 28.06
C GLY A 146 -3.01 18.87 28.20
N VAL A 147 -2.40 18.42 27.11
CA VAL A 147 -1.03 17.88 27.12
C VAL A 147 -0.06 19.06 27.22
N ALA A 148 0.89 19.02 28.15
CA ALA A 148 1.92 20.05 28.24
C ALA A 148 2.70 20.14 26.91
N GLU A 149 3.00 21.34 26.43
CA GLU A 149 3.62 21.53 25.10
C GLU A 149 4.93 20.75 24.94
N ALA A 150 5.80 20.77 25.96
CA ALA A 150 7.06 20.04 25.95
C ALA A 150 6.85 18.52 25.82
N ASP A 151 5.82 17.97 26.47
CA ASP A 151 5.46 16.56 26.37
C ASP A 151 4.86 16.23 24.99
N ALA A 152 4.00 17.10 24.45
CA ALA A 152 3.46 16.95 23.09
C ALA A 152 4.58 16.91 22.04
N ARG A 153 5.56 17.83 22.15
CA ARG A 153 6.74 17.86 21.27
C ARG A 153 7.58 16.59 21.40
N ALA A 154 7.88 16.16 22.62
CA ALA A 154 8.66 14.95 22.88
C ALA A 154 7.99 13.69 22.29
N ARG A 155 6.67 13.55 22.47
CA ARG A 155 5.91 12.42 21.92
C ARG A 155 5.86 12.43 20.40
N ILE A 156 5.65 13.58 19.77
CA ILE A 156 5.65 13.70 18.30
C ILE A 156 7.03 13.36 17.73
N ALA A 157 8.10 13.82 18.38
CA ALA A 157 9.48 13.53 17.95
C ALA A 157 9.85 12.05 18.06
N ALA A 158 9.16 11.28 18.93
CA ALA A 158 9.38 9.84 19.07
C ALA A 158 8.61 8.98 18.04
N GLN A 159 7.73 9.58 17.23
CA GLN A 159 7.00 8.90 16.16
C GLN A 159 7.78 8.97 14.84
N ALA A 160 7.34 8.21 13.82
CA ALA A 160 7.84 8.38 12.46
C ALA A 160 7.74 9.86 12.02
N THR A 161 8.60 10.31 11.10
CA THR A 161 8.51 11.66 10.54
C THR A 161 7.33 11.78 9.57
N ASP A 162 6.98 13.01 9.20
CA ASP A 162 5.92 13.24 8.22
C ASP A 162 6.36 12.76 6.81
N GLU A 163 7.64 12.86 6.48
CA GLU A 163 8.21 12.31 5.25
C GLU A 163 8.11 10.78 5.21
N GLN A 164 8.44 10.10 6.31
CA GLN A 164 8.29 8.64 6.42
C GLN A 164 6.83 8.21 6.25
N ARG A 165 5.88 8.97 6.83
CA ARG A 165 4.45 8.75 6.64
C ARG A 165 4.02 8.95 5.19
N ARG A 166 4.42 10.05 4.54
CA ARG A 166 4.09 10.34 3.13
C ARG A 166 4.64 9.29 2.17
N ALA A 167 5.85 8.78 2.43
CA ALA A 167 6.49 7.76 1.58
C ALA A 167 5.64 6.48 1.45
N VAL A 168 4.92 6.10 2.51
CA VAL A 168 4.07 4.89 2.53
C VAL A 168 2.60 5.15 2.24
N ALA A 169 2.19 6.40 2.03
CA ALA A 169 0.79 6.78 1.82
C ALA A 169 0.34 6.52 0.37
N ASP A 170 -0.73 5.75 0.18
CA ASP A 170 -1.43 5.66 -1.10
C ASP A 170 -2.43 6.81 -1.28
N VAL A 171 -2.90 7.37 -0.16
CA VAL A 171 -3.72 8.58 -0.06
C VAL A 171 -3.26 9.39 1.13
N LEU A 172 -3.01 10.69 0.89
CA LEU A 172 -2.81 11.68 1.94
C LEU A 172 -4.12 12.45 2.14
N LEU A 173 -4.59 12.47 3.38
CA LEU A 173 -5.78 13.22 3.80
C LEU A 173 -5.32 14.41 4.62
N ASP A 174 -5.33 15.60 4.02
CA ASP A 174 -5.04 16.84 4.74
C ASP A 174 -6.20 17.17 5.69
N ASN A 175 -5.89 17.17 6.99
CA ASN A 175 -6.83 17.54 8.04
C ASN A 175 -6.34 18.78 8.82
N SER A 176 -5.64 19.69 8.15
CA SER A 176 -5.19 20.98 8.71
C SER A 176 -6.27 22.06 8.70
N GLY A 177 -7.30 21.88 7.84
CA GLY A 177 -8.43 22.79 7.70
C GLY A 177 -9.39 22.84 8.90
N PRO A 178 -10.49 23.61 8.78
CA PRO A 178 -11.51 23.72 9.82
C PRO A 178 -12.21 22.38 10.07
N GLU A 179 -12.86 22.26 11.24
CA GLU A 179 -13.64 21.08 11.58
C GLU A 179 -14.69 20.77 10.49
N GLY A 180 -14.79 19.50 10.09
CA GLY A 180 -15.69 19.05 9.02
C GLY A 180 -15.12 19.15 7.60
N ALA A 181 -14.06 19.93 7.34
CA ALA A 181 -13.53 20.09 5.98
C ALA A 181 -13.05 18.77 5.34
N VAL A 182 -12.47 17.87 6.14
CA VAL A 182 -11.98 16.56 5.66
C VAL A 182 -13.12 15.61 5.29
N GLU A 183 -14.35 15.85 5.75
CA GLU A 183 -15.46 14.92 5.57
C GLU A 183 -15.82 14.73 4.09
N GLN A 184 -15.93 15.83 3.33
CA GLN A 184 -16.23 15.75 1.91
C GLN A 184 -15.15 14.97 1.16
N VAL A 185 -13.87 15.22 1.47
CA VAL A 185 -12.74 14.51 0.86
C VAL A 185 -12.80 13.01 1.14
N VAL A 186 -13.13 12.61 2.36
CA VAL A 186 -13.27 11.19 2.74
C VAL A 186 -14.47 10.55 2.03
N ARG A 187 -15.60 11.25 1.90
CA ARG A 187 -16.77 10.78 1.15
C ARG A 187 -16.47 10.58 -0.34
N GLU A 188 -15.79 11.54 -0.96
CA GLU A 188 -15.36 11.42 -2.36
C GLU A 188 -14.37 10.27 -2.55
N LEU A 189 -13.40 10.11 -1.64
CA LEU A 189 -12.48 8.98 -1.64
C LEU A 189 -13.22 7.64 -1.54
N TRP A 190 -14.20 7.56 -0.64
CA TRP A 190 -15.02 6.37 -0.45
C TRP A 190 -15.75 5.99 -1.73
N GLU A 191 -16.51 6.92 -2.32
CA GLU A 191 -17.34 6.68 -3.49
C GLU A 191 -16.52 6.41 -4.76
N ARG A 192 -15.44 7.17 -4.97
CA ARG A 192 -14.71 7.16 -6.24
C ARG A 192 -13.55 6.17 -6.28
N ARG A 193 -13.03 5.75 -5.13
CA ARG A 193 -11.87 4.84 -5.06
C ARG A 193 -12.12 3.61 -4.22
N LEU A 194 -12.55 3.74 -2.96
CA LEU A 194 -12.62 2.59 -2.04
C LEU A 194 -13.72 1.61 -2.41
N VAL A 195 -14.94 2.09 -2.72
CA VAL A 195 -16.06 1.24 -3.15
C VAL A 195 -15.75 0.53 -4.49
N PRO A 196 -15.28 1.22 -5.54
CA PRO A 196 -14.91 0.53 -6.77
C PRO A 196 -13.73 -0.44 -6.58
N PHE A 197 -12.75 -0.11 -5.73
CA PHE A 197 -11.62 -1.01 -5.44
C PHE A 197 -12.10 -2.29 -4.73
N GLU A 198 -12.93 -2.19 -3.70
CA GLU A 198 -13.54 -3.37 -3.06
C GLU A 198 -14.26 -4.23 -4.09
N ARG A 199 -15.11 -3.61 -4.91
CA ARG A 199 -15.91 -4.32 -5.92
C ARG A 199 -15.02 -5.06 -6.91
N ASN A 200 -13.98 -4.39 -7.41
CA ASN A 200 -13.00 -4.97 -8.34
C ASN A 200 -12.26 -6.14 -7.69
N LEU A 201 -11.82 -5.98 -6.44
CA LEU A 201 -11.13 -7.01 -5.68
C LEU A 201 -12.02 -8.24 -5.48
N ARG A 202 -13.27 -8.04 -5.07
CA ARG A 202 -14.25 -9.12 -4.85
C ARG A 202 -14.64 -9.83 -6.15
N ALA A 203 -14.71 -9.10 -7.26
CA ALA A 203 -14.96 -9.66 -8.59
C ALA A 203 -13.71 -10.31 -9.21
N ALA A 204 -12.54 -10.18 -8.57
CA ALA A 204 -11.24 -10.56 -9.12
C ALA A 204 -10.98 -9.94 -10.50
N THR A 205 -11.30 -8.65 -10.65
CA THR A 205 -11.17 -7.91 -11.91
C THR A 205 -10.24 -6.71 -11.73
N PRO A 206 -9.26 -6.50 -12.60
CA PRO A 206 -8.47 -5.27 -12.58
C PRO A 206 -9.35 -4.04 -12.80
N ALA A 207 -8.91 -2.90 -12.27
CA ALA A 207 -9.54 -1.63 -12.58
C ALA A 207 -9.36 -1.30 -14.06
N ALA A 208 -10.43 -0.85 -14.70
CA ALA A 208 -10.33 -0.34 -16.06
C ALA A 208 -9.41 0.90 -16.05
N PRO A 209 -8.35 0.93 -16.87
CA PRO A 209 -7.52 2.12 -16.96
C PRO A 209 -8.34 3.26 -17.55
N GLY A 210 -8.01 4.49 -17.12
CA GLY A 210 -8.52 5.69 -17.77
C GLY A 210 -8.00 5.83 -19.20
N THR A 211 -8.40 6.90 -19.89
CA THR A 211 -7.82 7.25 -21.18
C THR A 211 -6.30 7.42 -21.03
N PRO A 212 -5.47 6.72 -21.84
CA PRO A 212 -4.04 6.91 -21.82
C PRO A 212 -3.66 8.36 -22.11
N GLU A 213 -2.96 8.99 -21.17
CA GLU A 213 -2.40 10.33 -21.29
C GLU A 213 -0.94 10.31 -20.87
N LEU A 214 -0.06 10.89 -21.69
CA LEU A 214 1.35 11.01 -21.42
C LEU A 214 1.59 12.17 -20.46
N ARG A 215 2.19 11.86 -19.32
CA ARG A 215 2.52 12.87 -18.32
C ARG A 215 3.84 12.60 -17.63
N VAL A 216 4.44 13.65 -17.10
CA VAL A 216 5.53 13.57 -16.12
C VAL A 216 4.89 13.54 -14.74
N ASP A 217 5.25 12.55 -13.92
CA ASP A 217 4.77 12.41 -12.54
C ASP A 217 5.98 12.19 -11.62
N ALA A 218 6.26 13.17 -10.76
CA ALA A 218 7.37 13.11 -9.81
C ALA A 218 7.14 12.06 -8.71
N GLU A 219 5.90 11.72 -8.41
CA GLU A 219 5.52 10.76 -7.35
C GLU A 219 5.61 9.31 -7.83
N ARG A 220 5.77 9.09 -9.15
CA ARG A 220 5.73 7.77 -9.79
C ARG A 220 6.69 6.76 -9.19
N GLN A 221 7.92 7.18 -8.86
CA GLN A 221 8.90 6.28 -8.27
C GLN A 221 8.50 5.86 -6.85
N ALA A 222 7.98 6.77 -6.04
CA ALA A 222 7.48 6.47 -4.70
C ALA A 222 6.24 5.56 -4.76
N GLN A 223 5.33 5.80 -5.70
CA GLN A 223 4.17 4.94 -5.94
C GLN A 223 4.60 3.51 -6.32
N ALA A 224 5.54 3.36 -7.24
CA ALA A 224 6.07 2.06 -7.65
C ALA A 224 6.74 1.33 -6.46
N GLN A 225 7.51 2.03 -5.64
CA GLN A 225 8.14 1.45 -4.44
C GLN A 225 7.10 0.88 -3.47
N ARG A 226 5.95 1.54 -3.26
CA ARG A 226 4.85 1.01 -2.44
C ARG A 226 4.28 -0.28 -3.01
N LEU A 227 4.05 -0.33 -4.33
CA LEU A 227 3.55 -1.53 -5.00
C LEU A 227 4.58 -2.66 -4.93
N VAL A 228 5.87 -2.38 -5.17
CA VAL A 228 6.97 -3.35 -5.06
C VAL A 228 7.01 -3.96 -3.66
N ALA A 229 6.91 -3.15 -2.61
CA ALA A 229 6.89 -3.65 -1.23
C ALA A 229 5.67 -4.56 -0.97
N ARG A 230 4.48 -4.17 -1.46
CA ARG A 230 3.25 -4.98 -1.33
C ARG A 230 3.36 -6.31 -2.07
N LEU A 231 3.88 -6.29 -3.30
CA LEU A 231 4.12 -7.49 -4.09
C LEU A 231 5.21 -8.37 -3.46
N ALA A 232 6.21 -7.80 -2.77
CA ALA A 232 7.24 -8.58 -2.08
C ALA A 232 6.64 -9.40 -0.92
N VAL A 233 5.75 -8.77 -0.15
CA VAL A 233 5.01 -9.47 0.92
C VAL A 233 4.10 -10.55 0.33
N ALA A 234 3.35 -10.24 -0.73
CA ALA A 234 2.44 -11.20 -1.36
C ALA A 234 3.18 -12.35 -2.05
N GLY A 235 4.32 -12.05 -2.68
CA GLY A 235 5.14 -13.00 -3.43
C GLY A 235 5.97 -13.92 -2.55
N GLY A 236 6.31 -13.48 -1.33
CA GLY A 236 7.10 -14.23 -0.38
C GLY A 236 8.40 -14.76 -1.01
N ALA A 237 8.76 -16.01 -0.68
CA ALA A 237 9.96 -16.64 -1.21
C ALA A 237 9.90 -16.97 -2.72
N ALA A 238 8.71 -16.98 -3.32
CA ALA A 238 8.55 -17.29 -4.74
C ALA A 238 8.93 -16.10 -5.64
N ALA A 239 8.77 -14.87 -5.16
CA ALA A 239 9.20 -13.66 -5.86
C ALA A 239 10.69 -13.39 -5.61
N ALA A 240 11.56 -13.95 -6.45
CA ALA A 240 13.02 -13.81 -6.31
C ALA A 240 13.47 -12.35 -6.46
N ARG A 241 12.86 -11.61 -7.39
CA ARG A 241 13.05 -10.15 -7.56
C ARG A 241 11.75 -9.49 -7.99
N ILE A 242 11.60 -8.21 -7.64
CA ILE A 242 10.49 -7.38 -8.08
C ILE A 242 11.05 -6.04 -8.55
N GLU A 243 10.69 -5.66 -9.77
CA GLU A 243 11.32 -4.56 -10.49
C GLU A 243 10.25 -3.60 -11.01
N HIS A 244 10.51 -2.29 -10.90
CA HIS A 244 9.78 -1.26 -11.65
C HIS A 244 10.41 -1.17 -13.04
N VAL A 245 9.65 -1.52 -14.07
CA VAL A 245 10.12 -1.66 -15.45
C VAL A 245 9.38 -0.70 -16.37
N GLY A 246 9.72 -0.71 -17.66
CA GLY A 246 9.06 0.09 -18.68
C GLY A 246 9.39 1.59 -18.61
N PRO A 247 8.73 2.41 -19.44
CA PRO A 247 8.93 3.86 -19.47
C PRO A 247 8.63 4.55 -18.14
N THR A 248 7.70 4.03 -17.33
CA THR A 248 7.39 4.59 -16.02
C THR A 248 8.54 4.51 -15.03
N ALA A 249 9.49 3.59 -15.24
CA ALA A 249 10.70 3.49 -14.42
C ALA A 249 11.73 4.59 -14.71
N VAL A 250 11.57 5.36 -15.78
CA VAL A 250 12.50 6.43 -16.16
C VAL A 250 12.04 7.75 -15.53
N PRO A 251 12.84 8.39 -14.66
CA PRO A 251 12.52 9.70 -14.10
C PRO A 251 12.33 10.74 -15.21
N ASP A 252 11.37 11.65 -15.01
CA ASP A 252 11.06 12.78 -15.90
C ASP A 252 10.65 12.42 -17.34
N LEU A 253 10.51 11.14 -17.67
CA LEU A 253 10.01 10.69 -18.97
C LEU A 253 8.48 10.77 -19.02
N PRO A 254 7.89 11.49 -19.99
CA PRO A 254 6.46 11.42 -20.25
C PRO A 254 6.05 9.99 -20.61
N ALA A 255 5.12 9.43 -19.84
CA ALA A 255 4.59 8.09 -20.04
C ALA A 255 3.12 8.05 -19.66
N ARG A 256 2.38 7.07 -20.21
CA ARG A 256 1.01 6.76 -19.79
C ARG A 256 0.96 6.52 -18.29
N ASP A 257 -0.11 6.95 -17.64
CA ASP A 257 -0.36 6.68 -16.21
C ASP A 257 -0.73 5.21 -15.95
N LEU A 258 0.24 4.33 -16.13
CA LEU A 258 0.13 2.91 -15.86
C LEU A 258 1.49 2.40 -15.38
N LEU A 259 1.61 2.07 -14.10
CA LEU A 259 2.86 1.52 -13.58
C LEU A 259 3.09 0.10 -14.11
N GLU A 260 4.28 -0.16 -14.62
CA GLU A 260 4.67 -1.47 -15.12
C GLU A 260 5.65 -2.14 -14.14
N LEU A 261 5.28 -3.29 -13.61
CA LEU A 261 6.07 -4.04 -12.64
C LEU A 261 6.37 -5.43 -13.19
N GLN A 262 7.51 -5.98 -12.80
CA GLN A 262 7.90 -7.36 -13.08
C GLN A 262 8.17 -8.10 -11.77
N ILE A 263 7.63 -9.31 -11.65
CA ILE A 263 8.07 -10.29 -10.65
C ILE A 263 8.88 -11.36 -11.39
N VAL A 264 10.12 -11.56 -10.95
CA VAL A 264 10.99 -12.62 -11.45
C VAL A 264 10.86 -13.84 -10.54
N VAL A 265 10.59 -14.99 -11.14
CA VAL A 265 10.42 -16.28 -10.44
C VAL A 265 11.39 -17.32 -11.00
N ALA A 266 11.66 -18.36 -10.23
CA ALA A 266 12.57 -19.43 -10.64
C ALA A 266 12.02 -20.28 -11.80
N ASP A 267 10.70 -20.53 -11.83
CA ASP A 267 10.05 -21.38 -12.84
C ASP A 267 8.55 -21.09 -12.98
N ALA A 268 7.90 -21.76 -13.93
CA ALA A 268 6.47 -21.59 -14.21
C ALA A 268 5.54 -22.11 -13.08
N ALA A 269 6.01 -23.06 -12.26
CA ALA A 269 5.22 -23.54 -11.13
C ALA A 269 5.15 -22.48 -10.03
N ALA A 270 6.27 -21.81 -9.74
CA ALA A 270 6.31 -20.65 -8.86
C ALA A 270 5.38 -19.54 -9.36
N ALA A 271 5.35 -19.25 -10.67
CA ALA A 271 4.43 -18.26 -11.24
C ALA A 271 2.95 -18.60 -10.98
N THR A 272 2.58 -19.88 -11.10
CA THR A 272 1.20 -20.35 -10.87
C THR A 272 0.81 -20.24 -9.40
N GLY A 273 1.73 -20.55 -8.48
CA GLY A 273 1.51 -20.49 -7.04
C GLY A 273 1.26 -19.07 -6.49
N LEU A 274 1.63 -18.02 -7.24
CA LEU A 274 1.43 -16.62 -6.82
C LEU A 274 -0.01 -16.12 -6.98
N ARG A 275 -0.86 -16.81 -7.74
CA ARG A 275 -2.17 -16.29 -8.19
C ARG A 275 -3.04 -15.77 -7.05
N ASP A 276 -3.27 -16.60 -6.03
CA ASP A 276 -4.20 -16.27 -4.95
C ASP A 276 -3.63 -15.18 -4.04
N ALA A 277 -2.32 -15.21 -3.77
CA ALA A 277 -1.65 -14.22 -2.95
C ALA A 277 -1.62 -12.83 -3.59
N LEU A 278 -1.33 -12.76 -4.90
CA LEU A 278 -1.39 -11.51 -5.67
C LEU A 278 -2.83 -10.99 -5.79
N GLY A 279 -3.80 -11.87 -6.03
CA GLY A 279 -5.22 -11.53 -6.03
C GLY A 279 -5.66 -10.89 -4.71
N ALA A 280 -5.34 -11.52 -3.58
CA ALA A 280 -5.63 -10.99 -2.24
C ALA A 280 -4.91 -9.66 -1.96
N ALA A 281 -3.72 -9.44 -2.54
CA ALA A 281 -2.96 -8.21 -2.42
C ALA A 281 -3.52 -7.05 -3.27
N GLY A 282 -4.52 -7.28 -4.13
CA GLY A 282 -5.11 -6.25 -4.98
C GLY A 282 -4.75 -6.35 -6.46
N PHE A 283 -4.14 -7.46 -6.88
CA PHE A 283 -3.70 -7.69 -8.26
C PHE A 283 -4.35 -8.95 -8.82
N PRO A 284 -5.64 -8.91 -9.19
CA PRO A 284 -6.29 -10.02 -9.89
C PRO A 284 -5.59 -10.38 -11.21
N ALA A 285 -5.67 -11.67 -11.58
CA ALA A 285 -5.09 -12.19 -12.81
C ALA A 285 -5.82 -11.65 -14.04
N MET A 286 -5.04 -11.36 -15.08
CA MET A 286 -5.51 -10.96 -16.40
C MET A 286 -5.49 -12.16 -17.36
N SER A 287 -6.33 -12.12 -18.39
CA SER A 287 -6.26 -13.07 -19.50
C SER A 287 -5.16 -12.66 -20.49
N GLY A 288 -4.50 -13.66 -21.07
CA GLY A 288 -3.46 -13.49 -22.08
C GLY A 288 -2.04 -13.65 -21.54
N GLU A 289 -1.14 -14.15 -22.40
CA GLU A 289 0.29 -14.31 -22.08
C GLU A 289 1.13 -13.10 -22.54
N GLY A 290 0.54 -12.17 -23.29
CA GLY A 290 1.29 -11.23 -24.12
C GLY A 290 1.86 -11.93 -25.38
N SER A 291 2.64 -11.20 -26.17
CA SER A 291 3.28 -11.73 -27.38
C SER A 291 4.71 -11.18 -27.53
N GLY A 292 5.56 -11.93 -28.23
CA GLY A 292 6.95 -11.54 -28.49
C GLY A 292 7.69 -11.14 -27.22
N ALA A 293 8.37 -9.99 -27.26
CA ALA A 293 9.16 -9.43 -26.16
C ALA A 293 8.36 -9.13 -24.88
N LEU A 294 7.02 -9.05 -24.98
CA LEU A 294 6.14 -8.80 -23.84
C LEU A 294 5.67 -10.08 -23.17
N ARG A 295 5.94 -11.26 -23.73
CA ARG A 295 5.43 -12.53 -23.18
C ARG A 295 5.80 -12.70 -21.70
N ALA A 296 4.86 -13.21 -20.91
CA ALA A 296 5.03 -13.51 -19.50
C ALA A 296 4.31 -14.83 -19.14
N ALA A 297 4.72 -15.46 -18.04
CA ALA A 297 4.06 -16.66 -17.53
C ALA A 297 2.67 -16.35 -16.97
N ALA A 298 2.48 -15.14 -16.42
CA ALA A 298 1.19 -14.64 -15.99
C ALA A 298 1.18 -13.11 -15.97
N TRP A 299 0.00 -12.53 -16.15
CA TRP A 299 -0.25 -11.11 -16.04
C TRP A 299 -1.29 -10.83 -14.96
N TYR A 300 -1.08 -9.74 -14.23
CA TYR A 300 -1.98 -9.24 -13.20
C TYR A 300 -2.17 -7.74 -13.35
N GLY A 301 -3.31 -7.23 -12.92
CA GLY A 301 -3.62 -5.80 -12.98
C GLY A 301 -4.13 -5.30 -11.64
N SER A 302 -3.77 -4.08 -11.27
CA SER A 302 -4.27 -3.43 -10.05
C SER A 302 -5.79 -3.32 -10.09
N ALA A 303 -6.46 -3.73 -9.00
CA ALA A 303 -7.88 -3.52 -8.79
C ALA A 303 -8.21 -2.10 -8.26
N ASP A 304 -7.19 -1.31 -7.88
CA ASP A 304 -7.34 0.07 -7.41
C ASP A 304 -7.49 1.05 -8.58
N PRO A 305 -8.66 1.70 -8.75
CA PRO A 305 -8.86 2.67 -9.84
C PRO A 305 -8.01 3.94 -9.68
N GLY A 306 -7.53 4.26 -8.48
CA GLY A 306 -6.67 5.41 -8.22
C GLY A 306 -5.18 5.11 -8.38
N ARG A 307 -4.82 3.86 -8.69
CA ARG A 307 -3.44 3.48 -9.02
C ARG A 307 -3.41 2.35 -10.06
N PRO A 308 -3.60 2.66 -11.35
CA PRO A 308 -3.45 1.69 -12.43
C PRO A 308 -2.02 1.14 -12.44
N ALA A 309 -1.91 -0.18 -12.46
CA ALA A 309 -0.64 -0.88 -12.59
C ALA A 309 -0.85 -2.24 -13.26
N VAL A 310 0.16 -2.71 -13.98
CA VAL A 310 0.26 -4.08 -14.50
C VAL A 310 1.48 -4.76 -13.92
N VAL A 311 1.36 -6.06 -13.65
CA VAL A 311 2.42 -6.89 -13.10
C VAL A 311 2.61 -8.10 -14.00
N ALA A 312 3.77 -8.20 -14.63
CA ALA A 312 4.18 -9.37 -15.39
C ALA A 312 4.98 -10.32 -14.49
N VAL A 313 4.61 -11.61 -14.47
CA VAL A 313 5.41 -12.64 -13.82
C VAL A 313 6.23 -13.36 -14.88
N ARG A 314 7.56 -13.28 -14.79
CA ARG A 314 8.48 -13.86 -15.77
C ARG A 314 9.48 -14.80 -15.11
N VAL A 315 9.87 -15.84 -15.84
CA VAL A 315 10.88 -16.80 -15.39
C VAL A 315 12.26 -16.18 -15.56
N GLU A 316 13.13 -16.41 -14.57
CA GLU A 316 14.49 -15.89 -14.60
C GLU A 316 15.27 -16.33 -15.85
N GLY A 317 15.97 -15.39 -16.46
CA GLY A 317 16.88 -15.66 -17.58
C GLY A 317 16.20 -15.74 -18.96
N THR A 318 14.87 -15.70 -19.05
CA THR A 318 14.21 -15.64 -20.36
C THR A 318 14.52 -14.32 -21.08
N PRO A 319 14.50 -14.28 -22.43
CA PRO A 319 14.69 -13.05 -23.18
C PRO A 319 13.72 -11.94 -22.75
N GLU A 320 12.45 -12.25 -22.50
CA GLU A 320 11.41 -11.28 -22.14
C GLU A 320 11.64 -10.70 -20.74
N GLN A 321 12.12 -11.53 -19.80
CA GLN A 321 12.53 -11.06 -18.47
C GLN A 321 13.68 -10.06 -18.58
N ARG A 322 14.71 -10.40 -19.35
CA ARG A 322 15.89 -9.53 -19.55
C ARG A 322 15.55 -8.25 -20.28
N PHE A 323 14.67 -8.31 -21.29
CA PHE A 323 14.18 -7.14 -22.02
C PHE A 323 13.53 -6.14 -21.07
N ALA A 324 12.57 -6.61 -20.27
CA ALA A 324 11.82 -5.76 -19.35
C ALA A 324 12.73 -5.08 -18.32
N SER A 325 13.72 -5.80 -17.79
CA SER A 325 14.69 -5.23 -16.85
C SER A 325 15.59 -4.17 -17.50
N ALA A 326 15.96 -4.35 -18.78
CA ALA A 326 16.92 -3.48 -19.45
C ALA A 326 16.30 -2.24 -20.11
N LEU A 327 15.03 -2.29 -20.53
CA LEU A 327 14.38 -1.21 -21.29
C LEU A 327 14.48 0.17 -20.62
N GLY A 328 14.22 0.23 -19.31
CA GLY A 328 14.32 1.49 -18.57
C GLY A 328 15.74 2.06 -18.51
N GLU A 329 16.75 1.19 -18.42
CA GLU A 329 18.16 1.61 -18.45
C GLU A 329 18.57 2.11 -19.83
N TRP A 330 18.15 1.42 -20.89
CA TRP A 330 18.41 1.87 -22.27
C TRP A 330 17.74 3.21 -22.57
N LEU A 331 16.49 3.41 -22.16
CA LEU A 331 15.83 4.71 -22.26
C LEU A 331 16.54 5.79 -21.43
N ARG A 332 17.18 5.47 -20.30
CA ARG A 332 18.00 6.47 -19.58
C ARG A 332 19.29 6.81 -20.32
N ALA A 333 19.95 5.81 -20.89
CA ALA A 333 21.28 5.95 -21.48
C ALA A 333 21.27 6.51 -22.92
N ASP A 334 20.24 6.21 -23.72
CA ASP A 334 20.19 6.53 -25.14
C ASP A 334 19.14 7.60 -25.44
N ALA A 335 19.61 8.78 -25.84
CA ALA A 335 18.74 9.91 -26.19
C ALA A 335 17.94 9.66 -27.48
N ALA A 336 18.52 8.99 -28.48
CA ALA A 336 17.83 8.69 -29.73
C ALA A 336 16.71 7.68 -29.52
N LEU A 337 16.95 6.65 -28.70
CA LEU A 337 15.92 5.68 -28.32
C LEU A 337 14.77 6.33 -27.54
N ARG A 338 15.06 7.31 -26.67
CA ARG A 338 14.00 8.09 -26.01
C ARG A 338 13.18 8.92 -26.97
N GLU A 339 13.81 9.58 -27.93
CA GLU A 339 13.09 10.37 -28.93
C GLU A 339 12.17 9.47 -29.77
N GLU A 340 12.68 8.30 -30.17
CA GLU A 340 11.92 7.26 -30.87
C GLU A 340 10.70 6.81 -30.04
N TYR A 341 10.90 6.50 -28.75
CA TYR A 341 9.83 6.16 -27.82
C TYR A 341 8.78 7.28 -27.74
N LEU A 342 9.20 8.53 -27.56
CA LEU A 342 8.28 9.66 -27.38
C LEU A 342 7.44 9.90 -28.63
N ASP A 343 8.02 9.73 -29.82
CA ASP A 343 7.27 9.86 -31.07
C ASP A 343 6.23 8.76 -31.25
N VAL A 344 6.56 7.52 -30.88
CA VAL A 344 5.62 6.39 -30.90
C VAL A 344 4.53 6.58 -29.84
N ALA A 345 4.91 6.98 -28.62
CA ALA A 345 3.98 7.18 -27.51
C ALA A 345 2.97 8.29 -27.81
N ARG A 346 3.39 9.41 -28.44
CA ARG A 346 2.47 10.49 -28.84
C ARG A 346 1.50 10.05 -29.93
N LYS A 347 1.95 9.22 -30.89
CA LYS A 347 1.06 8.62 -31.88
C LYS A 347 0.05 7.68 -31.23
N ALA A 348 0.50 6.88 -30.27
CA ALA A 348 -0.35 5.97 -29.51
C ALA A 348 -1.41 6.71 -28.69
N GLU A 349 -1.04 7.82 -28.04
CA GLU A 349 -1.96 8.70 -27.33
C GLU A 349 -3.02 9.31 -28.26
N ALA A 350 -2.60 9.82 -29.42
CA ALA A 350 -3.51 10.39 -30.41
C ALA A 350 -4.52 9.36 -30.95
N GLU A 351 -4.08 8.12 -31.19
CA GLU A 351 -4.96 7.01 -31.61
C GLU A 351 -5.96 6.64 -30.50
N ALA A 352 -5.50 6.61 -29.24
CA ALA A 352 -6.32 6.28 -28.09
C ALA A 352 -7.38 7.36 -27.77
N ALA A 353 -7.14 8.62 -28.14
CA ALA A 353 -8.03 9.76 -27.85
C ALA A 353 -9.45 9.61 -28.45
N GLY A 354 -9.61 8.81 -29.50
CA GLY A 354 -10.91 8.50 -30.10
C GLY A 354 -11.75 7.44 -29.37
N SER A 355 -11.19 6.82 -28.32
CA SER A 355 -11.79 5.69 -27.60
C SER A 355 -11.85 5.96 -26.09
N ALA A 356 -12.54 5.09 -25.35
CA ALA A 356 -12.62 5.16 -23.89
C ALA A 356 -12.33 3.80 -23.23
N GLY A 357 -11.83 3.85 -21.99
CA GLY A 357 -11.58 2.67 -21.16
C GLY A 357 -10.64 1.65 -21.83
N ALA A 358 -11.03 0.36 -21.78
CA ALA A 358 -10.21 -0.73 -22.32
C ALA A 358 -9.92 -0.59 -23.82
N ALA A 359 -10.84 -0.01 -24.61
CA ALA A 359 -10.62 0.23 -26.04
C ALA A 359 -9.53 1.26 -26.29
N ALA A 360 -9.47 2.32 -25.47
CA ALA A 360 -8.40 3.32 -25.56
C ALA A 360 -7.03 2.71 -25.20
N GLY A 361 -6.98 1.88 -24.17
CA GLY A 361 -5.77 1.12 -23.82
C GLY A 361 -5.31 0.21 -24.96
N ALA A 362 -6.22 -0.56 -25.55
CA ALA A 362 -5.91 -1.44 -26.68
C ALA A 362 -5.42 -0.67 -27.92
N ALA A 363 -6.00 0.50 -28.20
CA ALA A 363 -5.58 1.37 -29.30
C ALA A 363 -4.15 1.91 -29.07
N PHE A 364 -3.84 2.33 -27.84
CA PHE A 364 -2.50 2.75 -27.46
C PHE A 364 -1.49 1.61 -27.63
N ASP A 365 -1.82 0.43 -27.10
CA ASP A 365 -0.96 -0.75 -27.13
C ASP A 365 -0.75 -1.27 -28.56
N ALA A 366 -1.73 -1.13 -29.45
CA ALA A 366 -1.61 -1.50 -30.87
C ALA A 366 -0.55 -0.69 -31.62
N VAL A 367 -0.25 0.53 -31.16
CA VAL A 367 0.81 1.39 -31.72
C VAL A 367 2.14 1.15 -31.00
N LEU A 368 2.13 1.01 -29.67
CA LEU A 368 3.37 0.89 -28.88
C LEU A 368 4.00 -0.51 -28.95
N HIS A 369 3.21 -1.58 -28.94
CA HIS A 369 3.73 -2.94 -28.85
C HIS A 369 4.60 -3.37 -30.06
N PRO A 370 4.26 -3.03 -31.32
CA PRO A 370 5.13 -3.32 -32.45
C PRO A 370 6.52 -2.69 -32.30
N TRP A 371 6.57 -1.42 -31.86
CA TRP A 371 7.83 -0.73 -31.58
C TRP A 371 8.64 -1.44 -30.49
N LEU A 372 8.00 -1.87 -29.39
CA LEU A 372 8.67 -2.63 -28.33
C LEU A 372 9.27 -3.95 -28.84
N ALA A 373 8.60 -4.63 -29.77
CA ALA A 373 9.12 -5.85 -30.39
C ALA A 373 10.39 -5.57 -31.22
N GLU A 374 10.38 -4.53 -32.05
CA GLU A 374 11.55 -4.11 -32.84
C GLU A 374 12.72 -3.69 -31.94
N VAL A 375 12.45 -2.95 -30.86
CA VAL A 375 13.46 -2.56 -29.86
C VAL A 375 14.08 -3.80 -29.20
N ALA A 376 13.27 -4.79 -28.83
CA ALA A 376 13.75 -6.01 -28.21
C ALA A 376 14.68 -6.81 -29.13
N GLU A 377 14.32 -6.95 -30.41
CA GLU A 377 15.18 -7.61 -31.41
C GLU A 377 16.52 -6.89 -31.55
N ARG A 378 16.50 -5.55 -31.67
CA ARG A 378 17.71 -4.72 -31.77
C ARG A 378 18.64 -4.87 -30.57
N LEU A 379 18.08 -4.90 -29.36
CA LEU A 379 18.86 -4.75 -28.13
C LEU A 379 19.23 -6.08 -27.44
N LEU A 380 18.44 -7.14 -27.64
CA LEU A 380 18.77 -8.48 -27.11
C LEU A 380 19.50 -9.38 -28.11
N GLY A 381 19.62 -8.98 -29.37
CA GLY A 381 20.41 -9.72 -30.37
C GLY A 381 19.86 -11.12 -30.66
N THR A 382 18.55 -11.32 -30.57
CA THR A 382 17.91 -12.54 -31.07
C THR A 382 17.82 -12.46 -32.59
N VAL A 383 18.77 -13.14 -33.24
CA VAL A 383 18.96 -13.50 -34.67
C VAL A 383 17.90 -13.04 -35.66
#